data_AF-A0AB35M5N9-F1
#
_entry.id   AF-A0AB35M5N9-F1
#
_cell.length_a   1.000
_cell.length_b   1.000
_cell.length_c   1.000
_cell.angle_alpha   90.00
_cell.angle_beta   90.00
_cell.angle_gamma   90.00
#
_symmetry.space_group_name_H-M   'P 1'
#
loop_
_entity.id
_entity.type
_entity.pdbx_description
1 polymer ?
#
loop_
_entity_poly.entity_id
_entity_poly.type
_entity_poly.pdbx_seq_one_letter_code
_entity_poly.pdbx_strand_id
1 'polypeptide(L)'
;MSRCRLRSRRPRLKVLSLSISLLASLMSVPVSQAAERWQRADVLTDSFVDVALKREYQPGSSASLTRWQVPITVWLDSQLGDSHLQRHMSEVQFRHLSAITGQPLSFVSSAREANLRIAFITRDHMTREAAAYVGKQQASTPGMRKALREGVCLTLFKTGSNQAIASGLILIPVDYARQKGRLVDCIIEETAQLMGLPNDSDAVFPSIFSDVTVDHWLSPLDYVLLKMLYAPELSPGMSAEEVRAALPAVIQRLAEQGELSHAVRRVRKGSLREWAGE
;
A
#
# COMPACT_ATOMS: atom_id res chain seq x y z
N MET A 1 86.01 57.68 -21.15
CA MET A 1 84.92 58.55 -21.65
C MET A 1 83.70 58.27 -20.78
N SER A 2 83.51 58.99 -19.67
CA SER A 2 82.77 60.27 -19.58
C SER A 2 81.29 60.07 -19.24
N ARG A 3 80.94 60.60 -18.06
CA ARG A 3 79.62 61.06 -17.56
C ARG A 3 78.66 59.99 -17.03
N CYS A 4 77.73 60.25 -16.11
CA CYS A 4 77.51 61.21 -15.02
C CYS A 4 76.05 60.94 -14.56
N ARG A 5 75.82 60.80 -13.24
CA ARG A 5 74.60 61.14 -12.47
C ARG A 5 73.22 60.62 -12.94
N LEU A 6 72.44 59.99 -12.04
CA LEU A 6 71.54 60.65 -11.08
C LEU A 6 70.77 59.62 -10.24
N ARG A 7 70.76 59.83 -8.91
CA ARG A 7 69.84 59.19 -7.96
C ARG A 7 68.46 59.83 -8.13
N SER A 8 67.40 59.02 -8.22
CA SER A 8 66.05 59.46 -7.85
C SER A 8 65.39 58.39 -6.97
N ARG A 9 65.09 58.76 -5.72
CA ARG A 9 64.25 57.99 -4.79
C ARG A 9 62.80 58.08 -5.27
N ARG A 10 62.09 56.95 -5.35
CA ARG A 10 60.62 56.92 -5.39
C ARG A 10 60.08 56.29 -4.10
N PRO A 11 59.01 56.84 -3.50
CA PRO A 11 58.51 56.41 -2.20
C PRO A 11 57.69 55.11 -2.31
N ARG A 12 57.74 54.30 -1.25
CA ARG A 12 56.93 53.09 -1.05
C ARG A 12 55.47 53.50 -0.78
N LEU A 13 54.54 53.18 -1.67
CA LEU A 13 53.12 53.11 -1.34
C LEU A 13 52.87 51.80 -0.59
N LYS A 14 52.50 51.90 0.70
CA LYS A 14 51.92 50.79 1.46
C LYS A 14 50.45 50.69 1.06
N VAL A 15 50.10 49.65 0.29
CA VAL A 15 48.69 49.27 0.09
C VAL A 15 48.25 48.56 1.36
N LEU A 16 47.28 49.17 2.06
CA LEU A 16 46.67 48.62 3.26
C LEU A 16 45.64 47.56 2.81
N SER A 17 45.97 46.29 3.00
CA SER A 17 45.05 45.17 2.73
C SER A 17 43.99 45.11 3.83
N LEU A 18 42.80 45.69 3.56
CA LEU A 18 41.65 45.57 4.45
C LEU A 18 40.95 44.23 4.15
N SER A 19 41.33 43.18 4.87
CA SER A 19 40.67 41.87 4.81
C SER A 19 39.29 41.97 5.45
N ILE A 20 38.24 42.04 4.62
CA ILE A 20 36.85 41.94 5.06
C ILE A 20 36.58 40.47 5.41
N SER A 21 36.68 40.14 6.69
CA SER A 21 36.22 38.86 7.25
C SER A 21 34.69 38.87 7.32
N LEU A 22 34.02 38.57 6.20
CA LEU A 22 32.59 38.27 6.20
C LEU A 22 32.41 36.79 6.56
N LEU A 23 32.45 36.50 7.87
CA LEU A 23 32.09 35.17 8.38
C LEU A 23 30.58 34.98 8.13
N ALA A 24 30.25 34.25 7.07
CA ALA A 24 28.88 33.88 6.75
C ALA A 24 28.36 32.93 7.83
N SER A 25 27.64 33.49 8.80
CA SER A 25 26.76 32.74 9.71
C SER A 25 25.60 32.16 8.90
N LEU A 26 25.86 31.06 8.17
CA LEU A 26 24.82 30.21 7.62
C LEU A 26 24.11 29.55 8.81
N MET A 27 23.08 30.23 9.32
CA MET A 27 22.08 29.61 10.16
C MET A 27 21.49 28.45 9.36
N SER A 28 21.81 27.22 9.76
CA SER A 28 21.16 26.00 9.27
C SER A 28 19.69 26.08 9.64
N VAL A 29 18.87 26.68 8.78
CA VAL A 29 17.41 26.58 8.91
C VAL A 29 17.11 25.09 8.77
N PRO A 30 16.54 24.42 9.78
CA PRO A 30 16.09 23.06 9.59
C PRO A 30 15.04 23.13 8.49
N VAL A 31 15.31 22.48 7.35
CA VAL A 31 14.29 22.24 6.33
C VAL A 31 13.27 21.35 7.02
N SER A 32 12.24 21.96 7.60
CA SER A 32 11.05 21.25 8.01
C SER A 32 10.43 20.76 6.71
N GLN A 33 10.66 19.48 6.38
CA GLN A 33 10.02 18.85 5.23
C GLN A 33 8.52 18.88 5.53
N ALA A 34 7.78 19.74 4.82
CA ALA A 34 6.36 19.85 5.00
C ALA A 34 5.75 18.46 4.81
N ALA A 35 4.98 18.00 5.79
CA ALA A 35 4.33 16.71 5.73
C ALA A 35 3.50 16.63 4.44
N GLU A 36 3.66 15.56 3.67
CA GLU A 36 2.85 15.34 2.48
C GLU A 36 1.37 15.23 2.87
N ARG A 37 0.46 15.61 1.96
CA ARG A 37 -0.99 15.66 2.27
C ARG A 37 -1.52 14.35 2.87
N TRP A 38 -1.02 13.20 2.41
CA TRP A 38 -1.45 11.88 2.88
C TRP A 38 -1.04 11.59 4.33
N GLN A 39 -0.05 12.30 4.89
CA GLN A 39 0.39 12.13 6.29
C GLN A 39 -0.50 12.84 7.29
N ARG A 40 -1.42 13.71 6.84
CA ARG A 40 -2.31 14.44 7.75
C ARG A 40 -3.34 13.49 8.38
N ALA A 41 -3.61 13.67 9.67
CA ALA A 41 -4.48 12.78 10.44
C ALA A 41 -5.92 12.72 9.90
N ASP A 42 -6.46 13.82 9.38
CA ASP A 42 -7.78 13.86 8.72
C ASP A 42 -7.78 12.99 7.46
N VAL A 43 -6.75 13.09 6.63
CA VAL A 43 -6.61 12.29 5.40
C VAL A 43 -6.44 10.81 5.72
N LEU A 44 -5.60 10.45 6.69
CA LEU A 44 -5.43 9.06 7.13
C LEU A 44 -6.74 8.48 7.65
N THR A 45 -7.48 9.25 8.46
CA THR A 45 -8.75 8.82 9.04
C THR A 45 -9.79 8.56 7.96
N ASP A 46 -9.99 9.52 7.06
CA ASP A 46 -10.99 9.39 6.00
C ASP A 46 -10.59 8.32 4.98
N SER A 47 -9.30 8.23 4.63
CA SER A 47 -8.79 7.18 3.75
C SER A 47 -9.03 5.81 4.34
N PHE A 48 -8.70 5.60 5.62
CA PHE A 48 -8.90 4.31 6.29
C PHE A 48 -10.37 3.92 6.34
N VAL A 49 -11.25 4.85 6.72
CA VAL A 49 -12.69 4.57 6.78
C VAL A 49 -13.23 4.23 5.40
N ASP A 50 -12.77 4.92 4.36
CA ASP A 50 -13.18 4.66 2.98
C ASP A 50 -12.77 3.25 2.54
N VAL A 51 -11.49 2.90 2.61
CA VAL A 51 -11.01 1.62 2.08
C VAL A 51 -11.38 0.42 2.95
N ALA A 52 -11.51 0.59 4.28
CA ALA A 52 -11.79 -0.53 5.19
C ALA A 52 -13.30 -0.78 5.37
N LEU A 53 -14.12 0.28 5.41
CA LEU A 53 -15.50 0.18 5.91
C LEU A 53 -16.56 0.42 4.84
N LYS A 54 -16.24 1.00 3.68
CA LYS A 54 -17.18 1.12 2.55
C LYS A 54 -17.10 -0.11 1.64
N ARG A 55 -18.00 -0.18 0.67
CA ARG A 55 -18.04 -1.24 -0.35
C ARG A 55 -18.43 -0.63 -1.70
N GLU A 56 -17.56 -0.77 -2.70
CA GLU A 56 -17.70 -0.16 -4.03
C GLU A 56 -19.03 -0.59 -4.70
N TYR A 57 -19.34 -1.88 -4.59
CA TYR A 57 -20.54 -2.49 -5.18
C TYR A 57 -21.77 -2.48 -4.27
N GLN A 58 -21.69 -1.85 -3.09
CA GLN A 58 -22.81 -1.62 -2.17
C GLN A 58 -22.77 -0.20 -1.56
N PRO A 59 -22.93 0.86 -2.38
CA PRO A 59 -22.82 2.24 -1.92
C PRO A 59 -23.80 2.57 -0.80
N GLY A 60 -23.36 3.36 0.19
CA GLY A 60 -24.20 3.81 1.31
C GLY A 60 -24.29 2.85 2.49
N SER A 61 -23.70 1.65 2.39
CA SER A 61 -23.53 0.74 3.54
C SER A 61 -22.16 0.96 4.20
N SER A 62 -22.15 1.12 5.53
CA SER A 62 -20.92 1.02 6.32
C SER A 62 -20.86 -0.38 6.91
N ALA A 63 -19.80 -1.12 6.57
CA ALA A 63 -19.52 -2.42 7.14
C ALA A 63 -18.73 -2.29 8.45
N SER A 64 -18.80 -3.30 9.29
CA SER A 64 -17.87 -3.45 10.40
C SER A 64 -16.45 -3.68 9.90
N LEU A 65 -15.46 -3.34 10.72
CA LEU A 65 -14.06 -3.63 10.45
C LEU A 65 -13.86 -5.15 10.36
N THR A 66 -13.18 -5.59 9.30
CA THR A 66 -12.84 -7.00 9.07
C THR A 66 -11.34 -7.13 8.86
N ARG A 67 -10.69 -8.07 9.55
CA ARG A 67 -9.28 -8.44 9.33
C ARG A 67 -9.04 -9.88 9.74
N TRP A 68 -7.89 -10.43 9.36
CA TRP A 68 -7.49 -11.76 9.84
C TRP A 68 -7.14 -11.72 11.34
N GLN A 69 -7.45 -12.81 12.05
CA GLN A 69 -7.05 -13.06 13.44
C GLN A 69 -6.30 -14.38 13.61
N VAL A 70 -6.26 -15.19 12.55
CA VAL A 70 -5.60 -16.48 12.48
C VAL A 70 -4.56 -16.46 11.35
N PRO A 71 -3.49 -17.27 11.43
CA PRO A 71 -2.52 -17.36 10.34
C PRO A 71 -3.19 -17.58 8.97
N ILE A 72 -2.67 -16.89 7.95
CA ILE A 72 -3.15 -17.02 6.58
C ILE A 72 -2.42 -18.20 5.94
N THR A 73 -3.15 -19.23 5.52
CA THR A 73 -2.61 -20.38 4.78
C THR A 73 -3.06 -20.31 3.33
N VAL A 74 -2.09 -20.12 2.43
CA VAL A 74 -2.35 -19.76 1.03
C VAL A 74 -2.13 -20.95 0.11
N TRP A 75 -3.15 -21.30 -0.67
CA TRP A 75 -3.03 -22.20 -1.81
C TRP A 75 -3.11 -21.42 -3.13
N LEU A 76 -2.12 -21.64 -3.99
CA LEU A 76 -2.05 -21.10 -5.34
C LEU A 76 -2.61 -22.12 -6.34
N ASP A 77 -3.68 -21.73 -7.01
CA ASP A 77 -4.35 -22.51 -8.05
C ASP A 77 -4.13 -21.83 -9.41
N SER A 78 -3.03 -22.21 -10.07
CA SER A 78 -2.66 -21.66 -11.37
C SER A 78 -3.13 -22.54 -12.52
N GLN A 79 -4.28 -22.17 -13.11
CA GLN A 79 -4.89 -22.87 -14.25
C GLN A 79 -4.49 -22.25 -15.59
N LEU A 80 -4.00 -21.00 -15.58
CA LEU A 80 -3.55 -20.28 -16.77
C LEU A 80 -2.28 -19.46 -16.48
N GLY A 81 -1.35 -19.42 -17.43
CA GLY A 81 -0.14 -18.60 -17.37
C GLY A 81 1.10 -19.34 -16.85
N ASP A 82 2.07 -18.57 -16.35
CA ASP A 82 3.31 -19.11 -15.79
C ASP A 82 3.14 -19.31 -14.28
N SER A 83 2.88 -20.55 -13.88
CA SER A 83 2.61 -20.91 -12.48
C SER A 83 3.81 -20.67 -11.55
N HIS A 84 5.04 -20.79 -12.06
CA HIS A 84 6.24 -20.56 -11.26
C HIS A 84 6.42 -19.07 -10.98
N LEU A 85 6.30 -18.23 -12.01
CA LEU A 85 6.39 -16.78 -11.86
C LEU A 85 5.24 -16.24 -10.99
N GLN A 86 4.01 -16.68 -11.24
CA GLN A 86 2.84 -16.33 -10.44
C GLN A 86 3.04 -16.65 -8.95
N ARG A 87 3.50 -17.88 -8.66
CA ARG A 87 3.85 -18.30 -7.30
C ARG A 87 4.88 -17.38 -6.67
N HIS A 88 5.97 -17.12 -7.37
CA HIS A 88 7.06 -16.31 -6.84
C HIS A 88 6.62 -14.85 -6.54
N MET A 89 5.87 -14.23 -7.46
CA MET A 89 5.32 -12.88 -7.24
C MET A 89 4.38 -12.83 -6.03
N SER A 90 3.46 -13.80 -5.92
CA SER A 90 2.57 -13.90 -4.76
C SER A 90 3.33 -14.15 -3.46
N GLU A 91 4.38 -14.98 -3.46
CA GLU A 91 5.22 -15.24 -2.30
C GLU A 91 6.02 -14.02 -1.85
N VAL A 92 6.53 -13.21 -2.79
CA VAL A 92 7.17 -11.92 -2.47
C VAL A 92 6.14 -10.95 -1.88
N GLN A 93 5.01 -10.77 -2.55
CA GLN A 93 3.98 -9.81 -2.13
C GLN A 93 3.38 -10.16 -0.75
N PHE A 94 3.07 -11.43 -0.50
CA PHE A 94 2.52 -11.82 0.81
C PHE A 94 3.54 -11.76 1.94
N ARG A 95 4.83 -12.06 1.68
CA ARG A 95 5.88 -11.82 2.67
C ARG A 95 6.01 -10.34 3.00
N HIS A 96 5.89 -9.47 1.99
CA HIS A 96 5.87 -8.02 2.19
C HIS A 96 4.70 -7.59 3.07
N LEU A 97 3.46 -8.02 2.75
CA LEU A 97 2.28 -7.73 3.56
C LEU A 97 2.39 -8.28 5.00
N SER A 98 2.94 -9.48 5.18
CA SER A 98 3.19 -10.07 6.50
C SER A 98 4.21 -9.24 7.29
N ALA A 99 5.27 -8.75 6.65
CA ALA A 99 6.26 -7.88 7.29
C ALA A 99 5.68 -6.51 7.70
N ILE A 100 4.73 -5.96 6.93
CA ILE A 100 4.02 -4.72 7.27
C ILE A 100 3.08 -4.95 8.46
N THR A 101 2.23 -5.97 8.36
CA THR A 101 1.07 -6.16 9.26
C THR A 101 1.38 -6.98 10.50
N GLY A 102 2.47 -7.76 10.48
CA GLY A 102 2.74 -8.79 11.49
C GLY A 102 1.85 -10.03 11.36
N GLN A 103 0.94 -10.09 10.38
CA GLN A 103 0.03 -11.21 10.20
C GLN A 103 0.79 -12.45 9.72
N PRO A 104 0.78 -13.58 10.47
CA PRO A 104 1.50 -14.77 10.06
C PRO A 104 0.92 -15.36 8.77
N LEU A 105 1.82 -15.82 7.89
CA LEU A 105 1.44 -16.35 6.60
C LEU A 105 2.34 -17.53 6.18
N SER A 106 1.73 -18.55 5.57
CA SER A 106 2.43 -19.66 4.94
C SER A 106 1.73 -20.09 3.64
N PHE A 107 2.52 -20.61 2.69
CA PHE A 107 2.00 -21.26 1.50
C PHE A 107 1.89 -22.76 1.74
N VAL A 108 0.79 -23.35 1.26
CA VAL A 108 0.50 -24.79 1.40
C VAL A 108 0.35 -25.44 0.01
N SER A 109 0.43 -26.77 -0.02
CA SER A 109 0.43 -27.54 -1.26
C SER A 109 -0.97 -27.93 -1.73
N SER A 110 -1.99 -27.84 -0.86
CA SER A 110 -3.35 -28.27 -1.20
C SER A 110 -4.44 -27.31 -0.72
N ALA A 111 -5.58 -27.33 -1.43
CA ALA A 111 -6.76 -26.54 -1.08
C ALA A 111 -7.33 -26.86 0.30
N ARG A 112 -7.15 -28.09 0.80
CA ARG A 112 -7.71 -28.54 2.08
C ARG A 112 -7.01 -27.94 3.30
N GLU A 113 -5.76 -27.51 3.13
CA GLU A 113 -4.93 -26.92 4.18
C GLU A 113 -5.01 -25.38 4.19
N ALA A 114 -5.63 -24.80 3.15
CA ALA A 114 -5.67 -23.37 2.93
C ALA A 114 -6.97 -22.73 3.46
N ASN A 115 -6.84 -21.56 4.08
CA ASN A 115 -7.96 -20.65 4.30
C ASN A 115 -8.02 -19.54 3.25
N LEU A 116 -7.00 -19.40 2.39
CA LEU A 116 -6.97 -18.51 1.24
C LEU A 116 -6.64 -19.28 -0.04
N ARG A 117 -7.47 -19.12 -1.08
CA ARG A 117 -7.11 -19.50 -2.45
C ARG A 117 -6.82 -18.29 -3.33
N ILE A 118 -5.74 -18.34 -4.09
CA ILE A 118 -5.48 -17.43 -5.21
C ILE A 118 -5.64 -18.23 -6.49
N ALA A 119 -6.61 -17.87 -7.33
CA ALA A 119 -6.91 -18.57 -8.56
C ALA A 119 -6.48 -17.74 -9.77
N PHE A 120 -5.47 -18.23 -10.50
CA PHE A 120 -5.06 -17.68 -11.78
C PHE A 120 -5.79 -18.45 -12.90
N ILE A 121 -6.79 -17.81 -13.49
CA ILE A 121 -7.80 -18.46 -14.35
C ILE A 121 -7.99 -17.69 -15.67
N THR A 122 -8.91 -18.15 -16.53
CA THR A 122 -9.44 -17.36 -17.64
C THR A 122 -10.57 -16.44 -17.15
N ARG A 123 -10.82 -15.33 -17.85
CA ARG A 123 -11.91 -14.40 -17.52
C ARG A 123 -13.28 -15.08 -17.45
N ASP A 124 -13.56 -15.99 -18.38
CA ASP A 124 -14.85 -16.69 -18.46
C ASP A 124 -15.13 -17.60 -17.25
N HIS A 125 -14.10 -17.93 -16.46
CA HIS A 125 -14.24 -18.76 -15.26
C HIS A 125 -14.64 -17.96 -14.02
N MET A 126 -14.45 -16.63 -13.98
CA MET A 126 -14.63 -15.83 -12.76
C MET A 126 -16.01 -15.98 -12.14
N THR A 127 -17.09 -15.91 -12.93
CA THR A 127 -18.45 -16.04 -12.40
C THR A 127 -18.69 -17.41 -11.75
N ARG A 128 -18.17 -18.48 -12.37
CA ARG A 128 -18.29 -19.84 -11.84
C ARG A 128 -17.50 -19.99 -10.54
N GLU A 129 -16.26 -19.52 -10.50
CA GLU A 129 -15.39 -19.61 -9.32
C GLU A 129 -15.95 -18.77 -8.14
N ALA A 130 -16.42 -17.56 -8.42
CA ALA A 130 -17.08 -16.72 -7.42
C ALA A 130 -18.35 -17.40 -6.88
N ALA A 131 -19.22 -17.93 -7.75
CA ALA A 131 -20.43 -18.64 -7.33
C ALA A 131 -20.16 -19.91 -6.53
N ALA A 132 -19.08 -20.64 -6.83
CA ALA A 132 -18.64 -21.78 -6.04
C ALA A 132 -18.20 -21.36 -4.63
N TYR A 133 -17.57 -20.18 -4.51
CA TYR A 133 -17.11 -19.66 -3.24
C TYR A 133 -18.23 -19.01 -2.41
N VAL A 134 -18.92 -17.98 -2.90
CA VAL A 134 -19.94 -17.24 -2.13
C VAL A 134 -21.36 -17.84 -2.22
N GLY A 135 -21.57 -18.81 -3.09
CA GLY A 135 -22.89 -19.38 -3.37
C GLY A 135 -23.65 -18.62 -4.46
N LYS A 136 -24.53 -19.33 -5.18
CA LYS A 136 -25.25 -18.80 -6.36
C LYS A 136 -26.08 -17.55 -6.08
N GLN A 137 -26.70 -17.46 -4.90
CA GLN A 137 -27.52 -16.30 -4.52
C GLN A 137 -26.67 -15.03 -4.40
N GLN A 138 -25.57 -15.11 -3.63
CA GLN A 138 -24.67 -13.97 -3.46
C GLN A 138 -23.99 -13.57 -4.78
N ALA A 139 -23.56 -14.54 -5.57
CA ALA A 139 -23.00 -14.34 -6.91
C ALA A 139 -23.97 -13.66 -7.89
N SER A 140 -25.27 -13.77 -7.63
CA SER A 140 -26.34 -13.19 -8.45
C SER A 140 -26.88 -11.86 -7.92
N THR A 141 -26.24 -11.23 -6.94
CA THR A 141 -26.62 -9.86 -6.54
C THR A 141 -26.23 -8.85 -7.65
N PRO A 142 -26.96 -7.73 -7.83
CA PRO A 142 -26.60 -6.72 -8.83
C PRO A 142 -25.17 -6.20 -8.68
N GLY A 143 -24.74 -5.94 -7.45
CA GLY A 143 -23.38 -5.51 -7.12
C GLY A 143 -22.33 -6.55 -7.51
N MET A 144 -22.51 -7.82 -7.11
CA MET A 144 -21.56 -8.89 -7.46
C MET A 144 -21.49 -9.13 -8.97
N ARG A 145 -22.62 -9.10 -9.67
CA ARG A 145 -22.61 -9.19 -11.13
C ARG A 145 -21.91 -8.01 -11.78
N LYS A 146 -21.99 -6.81 -11.19
CA LYS A 146 -21.26 -5.62 -11.67
C LYS A 146 -19.76 -5.83 -11.48
N ALA A 147 -19.31 -6.21 -10.29
CA ALA A 147 -17.91 -6.54 -9.99
C ALA A 147 -17.32 -7.57 -10.94
N LEU A 148 -18.04 -8.69 -11.16
CA LEU A 148 -17.61 -9.75 -12.08
C LEU A 148 -17.56 -9.34 -13.55
N ARG A 149 -18.30 -8.29 -13.96
CA ARG A 149 -18.28 -7.78 -15.34
C ARG A 149 -17.21 -6.72 -15.54
N GLU A 150 -17.04 -5.82 -14.58
CA GLU A 150 -16.24 -4.60 -14.72
C GLU A 150 -14.83 -4.74 -14.14
N GLY A 151 -14.69 -5.37 -12.97
CA GLY A 151 -13.40 -5.53 -12.29
C GLY A 151 -12.42 -6.36 -13.11
N VAL A 152 -11.15 -5.96 -13.15
CA VAL A 152 -10.08 -6.72 -13.84
C VAL A 152 -9.80 -8.02 -13.08
N CYS A 153 -9.66 -7.91 -11.77
CA CYS A 153 -9.52 -8.99 -10.82
C CYS A 153 -10.63 -8.85 -9.76
N LEU A 154 -10.69 -9.80 -8.80
CA LEU A 154 -11.67 -9.71 -7.72
C LEU A 154 -11.20 -10.43 -6.45
N THR A 155 -11.26 -9.72 -5.34
CA THR A 155 -11.15 -10.27 -3.99
C THR A 155 -12.52 -10.55 -3.37
N LEU A 156 -12.66 -11.73 -2.79
CA LEU A 156 -13.81 -12.16 -2.01
C LEU A 156 -13.35 -12.76 -0.70
N PHE A 157 -14.12 -12.57 0.36
CA PHE A 157 -13.87 -13.25 1.63
C PHE A 157 -15.17 -13.53 2.38
N LYS A 158 -15.10 -14.45 3.33
CA LYS A 158 -16.16 -14.74 4.28
C LYS A 158 -15.66 -14.45 5.69
N THR A 159 -16.54 -13.90 6.51
CA THR A 159 -16.26 -13.63 7.91
C THR A 159 -16.91 -14.66 8.83
N GLY A 160 -16.32 -14.85 10.00
CA GLY A 160 -16.94 -15.57 11.11
C GLY A 160 -17.97 -14.71 11.84
N SER A 161 -18.57 -15.26 12.91
CA SER A 161 -19.54 -14.56 13.75
C SER A 161 -18.96 -13.30 14.43
N ASN A 162 -17.66 -13.27 14.67
CA ASN A 162 -16.93 -12.13 15.24
C ASN A 162 -16.44 -11.13 14.18
N GLN A 163 -16.90 -11.23 12.92
CA GLN A 163 -16.46 -10.40 11.78
C GLN A 163 -14.96 -10.54 11.42
N ALA A 164 -14.21 -11.46 12.03
CA ALA A 164 -12.87 -11.79 11.56
C ALA A 164 -12.95 -12.54 10.23
N ILE A 165 -11.97 -12.31 9.35
CA ILE A 165 -11.87 -13.04 8.09
C ILE A 165 -11.58 -14.51 8.40
N ALA A 166 -12.44 -15.40 7.89
CA ALA A 166 -12.38 -16.84 8.12
C ALA A 166 -11.85 -17.59 6.88
N SER A 167 -12.16 -17.10 5.69
CA SER A 167 -11.60 -17.60 4.44
C SER A 167 -11.59 -16.53 3.37
N GLY A 168 -10.77 -16.72 2.33
CA GLY A 168 -10.62 -15.78 1.22
C GLY A 168 -10.45 -16.45 -0.13
N LEU A 169 -10.79 -15.70 -1.18
CA LEU A 169 -10.61 -16.06 -2.58
C LEU A 169 -10.16 -14.82 -3.37
N ILE A 170 -9.03 -14.93 -4.05
CA ILE A 170 -8.57 -13.95 -5.04
C ILE A 170 -8.72 -14.57 -6.43
N LEU A 171 -9.39 -13.85 -7.34
CA LEU A 171 -9.57 -14.26 -8.73
C LEU A 171 -8.78 -13.35 -9.65
N ILE A 172 -7.79 -13.92 -10.35
CA ILE A 172 -6.96 -13.20 -11.33
C ILE A 172 -7.18 -13.84 -12.70
N PRO A 173 -7.98 -13.24 -13.59
CA PRO A 173 -8.11 -13.70 -14.97
C PRO A 173 -6.87 -13.33 -15.77
N VAL A 174 -5.93 -14.25 -15.94
CA VAL A 174 -4.58 -13.99 -16.46
C VAL A 174 -4.61 -13.48 -17.89
N ASP A 175 -5.53 -13.98 -18.72
CA ASP A 175 -5.78 -13.52 -20.07
C ASP A 175 -6.17 -12.04 -20.11
N TYR A 176 -7.19 -11.66 -19.34
CA TYR A 176 -7.71 -10.30 -19.32
C TYR A 176 -6.78 -9.31 -18.60
N ALA A 177 -6.21 -9.71 -17.45
CA ALA A 177 -5.27 -8.87 -16.71
C ALA A 177 -4.01 -8.57 -17.52
N ARG A 178 -3.47 -9.55 -18.28
CA ARG A 178 -2.35 -9.31 -19.21
C ARG A 178 -2.74 -8.43 -20.38
N GLN A 179 -3.92 -8.64 -20.98
CA GLN A 179 -4.42 -7.78 -22.05
C GLN A 179 -4.49 -6.30 -21.61
N LYS A 180 -4.82 -6.05 -20.34
CA LYS A 180 -4.89 -4.71 -19.75
C LYS A 180 -3.55 -4.19 -19.21
N GLY A 181 -2.51 -5.03 -19.16
CA GLY A 181 -1.24 -4.67 -18.53
C GLY A 181 -1.30 -4.55 -17.00
N ARG A 182 -2.32 -5.14 -16.35
CA ARG A 182 -2.64 -4.96 -14.91
C ARG A 182 -2.36 -6.22 -14.07
N LEU A 183 -1.62 -7.20 -14.59
CA LEU A 183 -1.40 -8.47 -13.88
C LEU A 183 -0.69 -8.28 -12.54
N VAL A 184 0.30 -7.39 -12.49
CA VAL A 184 1.07 -7.11 -11.27
C VAL A 184 0.20 -6.36 -10.26
N ASP A 185 -0.54 -5.35 -10.72
CA ASP A 185 -1.51 -4.59 -9.94
C ASP A 185 -2.51 -5.53 -9.27
N CYS A 186 -3.10 -6.44 -10.04
CA CYS A 186 -4.03 -7.43 -9.52
C CYS A 186 -3.42 -8.34 -8.45
N ILE A 187 -2.12 -8.59 -8.47
CA ILE A 187 -1.48 -9.34 -7.37
C ILE A 187 -1.32 -8.43 -6.15
N ILE A 188 -0.95 -7.17 -6.34
CA ILE A 188 -0.67 -6.25 -5.22
C ILE A 188 -1.96 -5.80 -4.53
N GLU A 189 -2.89 -5.27 -5.32
CA GLU A 189 -4.19 -4.74 -4.90
C GLU A 189 -5.01 -5.80 -4.20
N GLU A 190 -5.28 -6.93 -4.86
CA GLU A 190 -6.18 -7.95 -4.34
C GLU A 190 -5.63 -8.61 -3.08
N THR A 191 -4.31 -8.79 -2.99
CA THR A 191 -3.71 -9.32 -1.76
C THR A 191 -3.76 -8.31 -0.62
N ALA A 192 -3.62 -7.01 -0.89
CA ALA A 192 -3.78 -5.96 0.11
C ALA A 192 -5.24 -5.79 0.55
N GLN A 193 -6.20 -5.83 -0.39
CA GLN A 193 -7.62 -5.80 -0.10
C GLN A 193 -8.04 -6.97 0.79
N LEU A 194 -7.52 -8.17 0.52
CA LEU A 194 -7.77 -9.37 1.31
C LEU A 194 -7.21 -9.29 2.75
N MET A 195 -6.29 -8.37 3.04
CA MET A 195 -5.88 -8.13 4.42
C MET A 195 -6.99 -7.52 5.28
N GLY A 196 -8.00 -6.88 4.64
CA GLY A 196 -9.15 -6.23 5.27
C GLY A 196 -9.43 -4.80 4.79
N LEU A 197 -8.96 -4.41 3.60
CA LEU A 197 -9.17 -3.08 2.97
C LEU A 197 -9.92 -3.21 1.64
N PRO A 198 -11.17 -3.72 1.62
CA PRO A 198 -11.77 -4.28 0.42
C PRO A 198 -12.47 -3.29 -0.52
N ASN A 199 -12.25 -1.98 -0.35
CA ASN A 199 -12.95 -0.96 -1.12
C ASN A 199 -12.00 -0.07 -1.89
N ASP A 200 -12.28 0.10 -3.17
CA ASP A 200 -11.62 1.09 -4.01
C ASP A 200 -12.33 2.46 -3.94
N SER A 201 -11.55 3.53 -3.93
CA SER A 201 -12.02 4.91 -3.80
C SER A 201 -11.03 5.90 -4.43
N ASP A 202 -11.51 6.66 -5.41
CA ASP A 202 -10.75 7.77 -6.03
C ASP A 202 -10.43 8.92 -5.05
N ALA A 203 -11.10 8.95 -3.90
CA ALA A 203 -10.79 9.94 -2.85
C ALA A 203 -9.48 9.61 -2.11
N VAL A 204 -9.01 8.36 -2.20
CA VAL A 204 -7.85 7.87 -1.46
C VAL A 204 -6.65 7.89 -2.38
N PHE A 205 -5.85 8.96 -2.30
CA PHE A 205 -4.74 9.20 -3.23
C PHE A 205 -3.48 9.72 -2.53
N PRO A 206 -2.27 9.25 -2.92
CA PRO A 206 -2.01 8.14 -3.84
C PRO A 206 -2.31 6.79 -3.16
N SER A 207 -2.86 5.82 -3.88
CA SER A 207 -3.19 4.50 -3.32
C SER A 207 -3.39 3.45 -4.41
N ILE A 208 -3.02 2.20 -4.11
CA ILE A 208 -3.38 1.05 -4.95
C ILE A 208 -4.90 0.84 -5.02
N PHE A 209 -5.65 1.31 -4.02
CA PHE A 209 -7.12 1.19 -3.94
C PHE A 209 -7.84 2.33 -4.69
N SER A 210 -7.21 2.91 -5.72
CA SER A 210 -7.71 4.11 -6.41
C SER A 210 -7.49 3.99 -7.90
N ASP A 211 -8.58 4.06 -8.67
CA ASP A 211 -8.54 3.91 -10.13
C ASP A 211 -7.86 5.08 -10.84
N VAL A 212 -7.72 6.23 -10.16
CA VAL A 212 -7.00 7.40 -10.66
C VAL A 212 -5.49 7.37 -10.37
N THR A 213 -5.00 6.38 -9.61
CA THR A 213 -3.57 6.21 -9.36
C THR A 213 -2.88 5.60 -10.59
N VAL A 214 -1.70 6.14 -10.91
CA VAL A 214 -0.87 5.68 -12.04
C VAL A 214 0.23 4.70 -11.61
N ASP A 215 0.52 4.60 -10.31
CA ASP A 215 1.51 3.68 -9.76
C ASP A 215 0.87 2.31 -9.50
N HIS A 216 1.59 1.25 -9.83
CA HIS A 216 1.14 -0.15 -9.69
C HIS A 216 1.57 -0.75 -8.33
N TRP A 217 2.36 0.00 -7.55
CA TRP A 217 2.96 -0.45 -6.30
C TRP A 217 2.20 0.08 -5.08
N LEU A 218 2.37 -0.59 -3.92
CA LEU A 218 1.88 -0.03 -2.65
C LEU A 218 2.53 1.34 -2.41
N SER A 219 1.68 2.34 -2.20
CA SER A 219 2.08 3.69 -1.85
C SER A 219 2.47 3.80 -0.36
N PRO A 220 3.14 4.90 0.04
CA PRO A 220 3.36 5.20 1.46
C PRO A 220 2.06 5.30 2.27
N LEU A 221 0.95 5.74 1.64
CA LEU A 221 -0.36 5.77 2.27
C LEU A 221 -0.86 4.34 2.53
N ASP A 222 -0.81 3.46 1.53
CA ASP A 222 -1.25 2.06 1.66
C ASP A 222 -0.49 1.33 2.78
N TYR A 223 0.82 1.57 2.88
CA TYR A 223 1.64 1.07 3.98
C TYR A 223 1.07 1.46 5.35
N VAL A 224 0.76 2.75 5.54
CA VAL A 224 0.23 3.25 6.81
C VAL A 224 -1.18 2.71 7.05
N LEU A 225 -2.03 2.61 6.03
CA LEU A 225 -3.38 2.04 6.16
C LEU A 225 -3.34 0.56 6.58
N LEU A 226 -2.43 -0.23 6.02
CA LEU A 226 -2.20 -1.63 6.44
C LEU A 226 -1.70 -1.72 7.89
N LYS A 227 -0.82 -0.81 8.32
CA LYS A 227 -0.35 -0.73 9.72
C LYS A 227 -1.46 -0.31 10.67
N MET A 228 -2.32 0.63 10.27
CA MET A 228 -3.50 1.03 11.01
C MET A 228 -4.47 -0.14 11.16
N LEU A 229 -4.73 -0.90 10.09
CA LEU A 229 -5.65 -2.04 10.12
C LEU A 229 -5.26 -3.08 11.17
N TYR A 230 -3.96 -3.32 11.35
CA TYR A 230 -3.45 -4.31 12.31
C TYR A 230 -3.02 -3.72 13.65
N ALA A 231 -3.36 -2.46 13.91
CA ALA A 231 -3.15 -1.80 15.18
C ALA A 231 -3.91 -2.52 16.33
N PRO A 232 -3.33 -2.65 17.54
CA PRO A 232 -3.98 -3.28 18.69
C PRO A 232 -5.25 -2.56 19.15
N GLU A 233 -5.39 -1.27 18.84
CA GLU A 233 -6.58 -0.48 19.15
C GLU A 233 -7.79 -0.85 18.28
N LEU A 234 -7.58 -1.53 17.15
CA LEU A 234 -8.64 -1.94 16.23
C LEU A 234 -8.91 -3.44 16.31
N SER A 235 -10.18 -3.85 16.32
CA SER A 235 -10.57 -5.26 16.36
C SER A 235 -11.68 -5.55 15.35
N PRO A 236 -11.74 -6.78 14.79
CA PRO A 236 -12.86 -7.15 13.94
C PRO A 236 -14.20 -6.92 14.64
N GLY A 237 -15.18 -6.45 13.88
CA GLY A 237 -16.53 -6.17 14.38
C GLY A 237 -16.77 -4.73 14.79
N MET A 238 -15.73 -3.93 15.02
CA MET A 238 -15.87 -2.50 15.32
C MET A 238 -16.66 -1.78 14.21
N SER A 239 -17.64 -0.99 14.63
CA SER A 239 -18.43 -0.09 13.80
C SER A 239 -17.58 1.07 13.28
N ALA A 240 -18.10 1.81 12.29
CA ALA A 240 -17.43 3.00 11.79
C ALA A 240 -17.20 4.08 12.86
N GLU A 241 -18.11 4.21 13.82
CA GLU A 241 -17.96 5.15 14.93
C GLU A 241 -16.84 4.72 15.88
N GLU A 242 -16.81 3.44 16.29
CA GLU A 242 -15.75 2.90 17.15
C GLU A 242 -14.38 2.99 16.49
N VAL A 243 -14.29 2.65 15.20
CA VAL A 243 -13.06 2.81 14.42
C VAL A 243 -12.63 4.27 14.41
N ARG A 244 -13.52 5.22 14.03
CA ARG A 244 -13.17 6.65 14.00
C ARG A 244 -12.71 7.17 15.36
N ALA A 245 -13.32 6.70 16.45
CA ALA A 245 -12.92 7.08 17.80
C ALA A 245 -11.52 6.54 18.18
N ALA A 246 -11.14 5.36 17.69
CA ALA A 246 -9.84 4.74 17.97
C ALA A 246 -8.68 5.30 17.10
N LEU A 247 -8.97 5.74 15.87
CA LEU A 247 -7.96 6.16 14.89
C LEU A 247 -7.00 7.26 15.37
N PRO A 248 -7.41 8.29 16.15
CA PRO A 248 -6.47 9.28 16.67
C PRO A 248 -5.31 8.67 17.48
N ALA A 249 -5.61 7.69 18.35
CA ALA A 249 -4.59 7.00 19.13
C ALA A 249 -3.68 6.14 18.25
N VAL A 250 -4.25 5.44 17.26
CA VAL A 250 -3.50 4.64 16.28
C VAL A 250 -2.51 5.52 15.51
N ILE A 251 -2.99 6.64 14.96
CA ILE A 251 -2.18 7.55 14.14
C ILE A 251 -1.05 8.15 14.99
N GLN A 252 -1.35 8.58 16.22
CA GLN A 252 -0.34 9.10 17.14
C GLN A 252 0.75 8.05 17.41
N ARG A 253 0.38 6.82 17.76
CA ARG A 253 1.34 5.74 18.03
C ARG A 253 2.22 5.44 16.82
N LEU A 254 1.64 5.36 15.62
CA LEU A 254 2.40 5.12 14.38
C LEU A 254 3.34 6.30 14.07
N ALA A 255 2.93 7.54 14.34
CA ALA A 255 3.77 8.72 14.18
C ALA A 255 4.99 8.68 15.13
N GLU A 256 4.77 8.36 16.40
CA GLU A 256 5.82 8.22 17.42
C GLU A 256 6.82 7.09 17.08
N GLN A 257 6.34 6.02 16.45
CA GLN A 257 7.18 4.90 15.95
C GLN A 257 7.91 5.23 14.63
N GLY A 258 7.72 6.44 14.10
CA GLY A 258 8.29 6.90 12.84
C GLY A 258 7.78 6.14 11.62
N GLU A 259 6.58 5.55 11.71
CA GLU A 259 5.96 4.80 10.60
C GLU A 259 5.56 5.74 9.47
N LEU A 260 5.05 6.93 9.80
CA LEU A 260 4.64 7.94 8.83
C LEU A 260 5.85 8.60 8.15
N SER A 261 6.86 9.01 8.92
CA SER A 261 8.04 9.70 8.39
C SER A 261 8.95 8.81 7.55
N HIS A 262 8.92 7.49 7.80
CA HIS A 262 9.73 6.52 7.05
C HIS A 262 8.93 5.67 6.05
N ALA A 263 7.63 5.93 5.87
CA ALA A 263 6.74 5.10 5.06
C ALA A 263 7.29 4.86 3.64
N VAL A 264 7.79 5.92 2.97
CA VAL A 264 8.38 5.84 1.61
C VAL A 264 9.49 4.79 1.51
N ARG A 265 10.37 4.72 2.53
CA ARG A 265 11.45 3.73 2.57
C ARG A 265 10.93 2.36 3.01
N ARG A 266 10.05 2.33 4.01
CA ARG A 266 9.57 1.08 4.63
C ARG A 266 8.68 0.27 3.68
N VAL A 267 7.83 0.93 2.88
CA VAL A 267 6.97 0.26 1.89
C VAL A 267 7.74 -0.36 0.74
N ARG A 268 8.97 0.09 0.46
CA ARG A 268 9.79 -0.49 -0.61
C ARG A 268 10.53 -1.75 -0.16
N LYS A 269 10.88 -1.84 1.13
CA LYS A 269 11.74 -2.91 1.65
C LYS A 269 11.06 -4.28 1.58
N GLY A 270 11.65 -5.20 0.84
CA GLY A 270 11.15 -6.55 0.61
C GLY A 270 9.91 -6.60 -0.28
N SER A 271 9.58 -5.51 -0.96
CA SER A 271 8.38 -5.38 -1.79
C SER A 271 8.55 -6.05 -3.15
N LEU A 272 7.42 -6.29 -3.83
CA LEU A 272 7.44 -6.76 -5.22
C LEU A 272 8.08 -5.73 -6.17
N ARG A 273 8.01 -4.42 -5.83
CA ARG A 273 8.70 -3.34 -6.54
C ARG A 273 10.22 -3.49 -6.48
N GLU A 274 10.75 -3.70 -5.28
CA GLU A 274 12.21 -3.90 -5.08
C GLU A 274 12.67 -5.19 -5.78
N TRP A 275 11.88 -6.26 -5.71
CA TRP A 275 12.14 -7.50 -6.44
C TRP A 275 12.15 -7.31 -7.98
N ALA A 276 11.29 -6.43 -8.50
CA ALA A 276 11.24 -6.07 -9.91
C ALA A 276 12.38 -5.13 -10.34
N GLY A 277 13.15 -4.57 -9.40
CA GLY A 277 14.28 -3.67 -9.67
C GLY A 277 13.93 -2.18 -9.77
N GLU A 278 12.82 -1.75 -9.15
CA GLU A 278 12.29 -0.36 -9.16
C GLU A 278 12.30 0.38 -7.80
#